data_AF-A0A4Q3A9C4-F1
#
_entry.id   AF-A0A4Q3A9C4-F1
#
_cell.length_a   1.000
_cell.length_b   1.000
_cell.length_c   1.000
_cell.angle_alpha   90.00
_cell.angle_beta   90.00
_cell.angle_gamma   90.00
#
_symmetry.space_group_name_H-M   'P 1'
#
loop_
_entity.id
_entity.type
_entity.pdbx_description
1 polymer ?
#
loop_
_entity_poly.entity_id
_entity_poly.type
_entity_poly.pdbx_seq_one_letter_code
_entity_poly.pdbx_strand_id
1 'polypeptide(L)'
;MADALGDVSRQVAVLRRNPTMNAAQVEIAAADMVKQRIDRVLDQLEGERLIVENRRAELAAGIAAALRPPRTDWQAMGSEVRAVLRDMSGDEQELFLDSLQGDDALMVQYAVAGVHPALSRVPFGIHKAMRDALIERHEPTLLTRPADIAARSTALDVVEDGIRRTAAELVDFDQVAALRALASGDDVP
;
A
#
# COMPACT_ATOMS: atom_id res chain seq x y z
N MET A 1 16.16 8.45 7.80
CA MET A 1 16.47 8.26 6.36
C MET A 1 17.03 9.52 5.72
N ALA A 2 16.46 10.71 5.92
CA ALA A 2 17.02 11.97 5.41
C ALA A 2 18.47 12.23 5.91
N ASP A 3 18.73 12.03 7.21
CA ASP A 3 20.07 12.17 7.79
C ASP A 3 21.09 11.21 7.17
N ALA A 4 20.63 10.00 6.80
CA ALA A 4 21.46 8.98 6.20
C ALA A 4 21.98 9.34 4.80
N LEU A 5 21.20 10.11 4.02
CA LEU A 5 21.60 10.60 2.70
C LEU A 5 22.48 11.85 2.80
N GLY A 6 22.18 12.74 3.75
CA GLY A 6 23.02 13.91 4.04
C GLY A 6 24.44 13.53 4.48
N ASP A 7 24.58 12.44 5.25
CA ASP A 7 25.89 11.90 5.64
C ASP A 7 26.71 11.39 4.45
N VAL A 8 26.08 10.70 3.49
CA VAL A 8 26.76 10.18 2.29
C VAL A 8 27.27 11.33 1.43
N SER A 9 26.45 12.34 1.17
CA SER A 9 26.87 13.50 0.38
C SER A 9 28.11 14.18 0.98
N ARG A 10 28.14 14.34 2.31
CA ARG A 10 29.32 14.85 3.02
C ARG A 10 30.55 13.96 2.87
N GLN A 11 30.38 12.65 3.00
CA GLN A 11 31.49 11.70 2.86
C GLN A 11 32.03 11.64 1.42
N VAL A 12 31.16 11.71 0.40
CA VAL A 12 31.58 11.79 -1.02
C VAL A 12 32.38 13.07 -1.25
N ALA A 13 31.94 14.20 -0.70
CA ALA A 13 32.68 15.46 -0.80
C ALA A 13 34.07 15.39 -0.14
N VAL A 14 34.22 14.64 0.96
CA VAL A 14 35.52 14.39 1.59
C VAL A 14 36.41 13.52 0.70
N LEU A 15 35.88 12.44 0.12
CA LEU A 15 36.62 11.58 -0.82
C LEU A 15 37.13 12.38 -2.02
N ARG A 16 36.30 13.23 -2.61
CA ARG A 16 36.66 14.08 -3.76
C ARG A 16 37.73 15.12 -3.46
N ARG A 17 37.97 15.43 -2.19
CA ARG A 17 39.04 16.35 -1.75
C ARG A 17 40.31 15.62 -1.29
N ASN A 18 40.35 14.29 -1.37
CA ASN A 18 41.47 13.52 -0.88
C ASN A 18 42.70 13.64 -1.80
N PRO A 19 43.82 14.23 -1.34
CA PRO A 19 44.99 14.44 -2.18
C PRO A 19 45.83 13.17 -2.45
N THR A 20 45.57 12.07 -1.73
CA THR A 20 46.36 10.83 -1.87
C THR A 20 45.79 9.85 -2.88
N MET A 21 44.54 10.07 -3.34
CA MET A 21 43.87 9.22 -4.32
C MET A 21 43.84 9.90 -5.67
N ASN A 22 44.03 9.13 -6.74
CA ASN A 22 43.79 9.64 -8.09
C ASN A 22 42.28 9.72 -8.38
N ALA A 23 41.90 10.46 -9.41
CA ALA A 23 40.49 10.70 -9.74
C ALA A 23 39.68 9.41 -9.93
N ALA A 24 40.25 8.38 -10.56
CA ALA A 24 39.57 7.10 -10.77
C ALA A 24 39.34 6.34 -9.45
N GLN A 25 40.34 6.32 -8.56
CA GLN A 25 40.22 5.71 -7.22
C GLN A 25 39.16 6.43 -6.37
N VAL A 26 39.09 7.76 -6.46
CA VAL A 26 38.08 8.56 -5.76
C VAL A 26 36.68 8.19 -6.22
N GLU A 27 36.42 8.16 -7.53
CA GLU A 27 35.08 7.86 -8.06
C GLU A 27 34.66 6.41 -7.77
N ILE A 28 35.58 5.44 -7.85
CA ILE A 28 35.30 4.05 -7.44
C ILE A 28 34.93 3.96 -5.96
N ALA A 29 35.70 4.61 -5.07
CA ALA A 29 35.42 4.60 -3.64
C ALA A 29 34.11 5.33 -3.28
N ALA A 30 33.82 6.44 -3.96
CA ALA A 30 32.54 7.14 -3.81
C ALA A 30 31.38 6.24 -4.22
N ALA A 31 31.48 5.54 -5.34
CA ALA A 31 30.45 4.59 -5.81
C ALA A 31 30.22 3.44 -4.84
N ASP A 32 31.27 2.82 -4.30
CA ASP A 32 31.12 1.73 -3.34
C ASP A 32 30.41 2.18 -2.07
N MET A 33 30.78 3.36 -1.56
CA MET A 33 30.18 3.93 -0.37
C MET A 33 28.71 4.31 -0.59
N VAL A 34 28.41 4.97 -1.71
CA VAL A 34 27.04 5.35 -2.09
C VAL A 34 26.19 4.10 -2.29
N LYS A 35 26.67 3.10 -3.04
CA LYS A 35 25.98 1.82 -3.26
C LYS A 35 25.70 1.09 -1.95
N GLN A 36 26.72 0.88 -1.11
CA GLN A 36 26.54 0.19 0.17
C GLN A 36 25.50 0.88 1.06
N ARG A 37 25.47 2.22 1.04
CA ARG A 37 24.48 2.96 1.83
C ARG A 37 23.08 2.88 1.23
N ILE A 38 22.95 3.02 -0.09
CA ILE A 38 21.66 2.90 -0.77
C ILE A 38 21.07 1.52 -0.54
N ASP A 39 21.84 0.45 -0.74
CA ASP A 39 21.38 -0.92 -0.56
C ASP A 39 20.77 -1.11 0.84
N ARG A 40 21.47 -0.65 1.89
CA ARG A 40 20.93 -0.69 3.26
C ARG A 40 19.64 0.11 3.45
N VAL A 41 19.48 1.24 2.78
CA VAL A 41 18.29 2.08 2.90
C VAL A 41 17.13 1.49 2.09
N LEU A 42 17.41 0.87 0.95
CA LEU A 42 16.43 0.13 0.16
C LEU A 42 15.95 -1.11 0.92
N ASP A 43 16.85 -1.85 1.59
CA ASP A 43 16.48 -2.97 2.47
C ASP A 43 15.52 -2.53 3.60
N GLN A 44 15.76 -1.35 4.18
CA GLN A 44 14.87 -0.77 5.19
C GLN A 44 13.50 -0.39 4.60
N LEU A 45 13.48 0.18 3.39
CA LEU A 45 12.23 0.47 2.68
C LEU A 45 11.44 -0.79 2.36
N GLU A 46 12.11 -1.86 1.94
CA GLU A 46 11.50 -3.16 1.70
C GLU A 46 10.83 -3.69 2.98
N GLY A 47 11.52 -3.57 4.12
CA GLY A 47 10.95 -3.91 5.43
C GLY A 47 9.68 -3.10 5.76
N GLU A 48 9.68 -1.79 5.50
CA GLU A 48 8.49 -0.94 5.68
C GLU A 48 7.36 -1.30 4.71
N ARG A 49 7.67 -1.69 3.46
CA ARG A 49 6.70 -2.17 2.47
C ARG A 49 6.00 -3.43 2.94
N LEU A 50 6.75 -4.39 3.48
CA LEU A 50 6.19 -5.61 4.07
C LEU A 50 5.25 -5.29 5.24
N ILE A 51 5.57 -4.30 6.08
CA ILE A 51 4.68 -3.85 7.15
C ILE A 51 3.37 -3.27 6.57
N VAL A 52 3.46 -2.46 5.51
CA VAL A 52 2.29 -1.90 4.83
C VAL A 52 1.44 -3.01 4.20
N GLU A 53 2.06 -4.00 3.58
CA GLU A 53 1.36 -5.15 2.99
C GLU A 53 0.66 -5.99 4.06
N ASN A 54 1.32 -6.29 5.17
CA ASN A 54 0.70 -6.97 6.31
C ASN A 54 -0.51 -6.19 6.84
N ARG A 55 -0.39 -4.87 6.98
CA ARG A 55 -1.52 -4.01 7.38
C ARG A 55 -2.66 -4.03 6.37
N ARG A 56 -2.38 -4.15 5.06
CA ARG A 56 -3.43 -4.34 4.03
C ARG A 56 -4.16 -5.67 4.22
N ALA A 57 -3.43 -6.74 4.49
CA ALA A 57 -4.01 -8.06 4.75
C ALA A 57 -4.88 -8.06 6.02
N GLU A 58 -4.39 -7.44 7.10
CA GLU A 58 -5.13 -7.26 8.35
C GLU A 58 -6.40 -6.43 8.15
N LEU A 59 -6.31 -5.33 7.41
CA LEU A 59 -7.48 -4.50 7.04
C LEU A 59 -8.51 -5.32 6.26
N ALA A 60 -8.07 -6.09 5.25
CA ALA A 60 -8.97 -6.93 4.47
C ALA A 60 -9.66 -8.00 5.34
N ALA A 61 -8.92 -8.63 6.24
CA ALA A 61 -9.46 -9.59 7.20
C ALA A 61 -10.46 -8.94 8.17
N GLY A 62 -10.14 -7.76 8.70
CA GLY A 62 -11.02 -7.00 9.59
C GLY A 62 -12.33 -6.60 8.91
N ILE A 63 -12.25 -6.09 7.68
CA ILE A 63 -13.44 -5.79 6.86
C ILE A 63 -14.25 -7.06 6.59
N ALA A 64 -13.61 -8.17 6.23
CA ALA A 64 -14.31 -9.44 6.00
C ALA A 64 -14.99 -9.97 7.26
N ALA A 65 -14.39 -9.78 8.43
CA ALA A 65 -14.98 -10.12 9.72
C ALA A 65 -16.18 -9.23 10.05
N ALA A 66 -16.07 -7.92 9.85
CA ALA A 66 -17.15 -6.95 10.09
C ALA A 66 -18.40 -7.23 9.22
N LEU A 67 -18.22 -7.82 8.06
CA LEU A 67 -19.29 -8.12 7.11
C LEU A 67 -19.80 -9.56 7.21
N ARG A 68 -19.23 -10.36 8.11
CA ARG A 68 -19.70 -11.73 8.35
C ARG A 68 -20.97 -11.65 9.20
N PRO A 69 -22.08 -12.27 8.78
CA PRO A 69 -23.28 -12.36 9.61
C PRO A 69 -22.97 -13.03 10.94
N PRO A 70 -23.49 -12.53 12.07
CA PRO A 70 -23.25 -13.11 13.40
C PRO A 70 -23.94 -14.47 13.58
N ARG A 71 -24.95 -14.77 12.76
CA ARG A 71 -25.73 -16.00 12.81
C ARG A 71 -25.68 -16.73 11.46
N THR A 72 -25.61 -18.06 11.51
CA THR A 72 -25.51 -18.93 10.34
C THR A 72 -26.79 -18.95 9.50
N ASP A 73 -27.95 -18.80 10.14
CA ASP A 73 -29.25 -18.70 9.47
C ASP A 73 -29.37 -17.42 8.62
N TRP A 74 -28.83 -16.30 9.10
CA TRP A 74 -28.76 -15.06 8.32
C TRP A 74 -27.89 -15.20 7.08
N GLN A 75 -26.78 -15.95 7.20
CA GLN A 75 -25.94 -16.27 6.04
C GLN A 75 -26.70 -17.12 5.01
N ALA A 76 -27.46 -18.11 5.47
CA ALA A 76 -28.27 -18.98 4.60
C ALA A 76 -29.38 -18.19 3.88
N MET A 77 -30.07 -17.29 4.58
CA MET A 77 -31.15 -16.47 4.02
C MET A 77 -30.65 -15.35 3.09
N GLY A 78 -29.36 -15.02 3.12
CA GLY A 78 -28.83 -13.88 2.37
C GLY A 78 -29.05 -13.95 0.85
N SER A 79 -29.06 -15.14 0.25
CA SER A 79 -29.38 -15.30 -1.18
C SER A 79 -30.86 -15.06 -1.48
N GLU A 80 -31.76 -15.47 -0.58
CA GLU A 80 -33.20 -15.30 -0.73
C GLU A 80 -33.57 -13.82 -0.61
N VAL A 81 -33.02 -13.14 0.40
CA VAL A 81 -33.17 -11.68 0.55
C VAL A 81 -32.75 -10.95 -0.72
N ARG A 82 -31.58 -11.27 -1.28
CA ARG A 82 -31.11 -10.63 -2.52
C ARG A 82 -31.95 -11.00 -3.74
N ALA A 83 -32.56 -12.19 -3.78
CA ALA A 83 -33.48 -12.57 -4.85
C ALA A 83 -34.77 -11.74 -4.78
N VAL A 84 -35.34 -11.56 -3.58
CA VAL A 84 -36.51 -10.69 -3.37
C VAL A 84 -36.21 -9.25 -3.79
N LEU A 85 -35.08 -8.70 -3.35
CA LEU A 85 -34.67 -7.35 -3.75
C LEU A 85 -34.53 -7.21 -5.27
N ARG A 86 -34.01 -8.23 -5.96
CA ARG A 86 -33.86 -8.21 -7.42
C ARG A 86 -35.18 -8.06 -8.17
N ASP A 87 -36.26 -8.61 -7.63
CA ASP A 87 -37.57 -8.62 -8.28
C ASP A 87 -38.36 -7.33 -8.03
N MET A 88 -37.89 -6.48 -7.11
CA MET A 88 -38.46 -5.17 -6.79
C MET A 88 -37.94 -4.07 -7.73
N SER A 89 -38.79 -3.10 -8.06
CA SER A 89 -38.36 -1.83 -8.65
C SER A 89 -37.57 -0.98 -7.64
N GLY A 90 -36.84 0.04 -8.11
CA GLY A 90 -36.01 0.89 -7.25
C GLY A 90 -36.80 1.55 -6.11
N ASP A 91 -37.99 2.09 -6.42
CA ASP A 91 -38.85 2.75 -5.44
C ASP A 91 -39.41 1.74 -4.42
N GLU A 92 -39.75 0.53 -4.86
CA GLU A 92 -40.19 -0.57 -3.97
C GLU A 92 -39.05 -1.04 -3.07
N GLN A 93 -37.82 -1.12 -3.57
CA GLN A 93 -36.65 -1.46 -2.77
C GLN A 93 -36.45 -0.43 -1.66
N GLU A 94 -36.51 0.86 -1.97
CA GLU A 94 -36.31 1.92 -0.99
C GLU A 94 -37.38 1.87 0.12
N LEU A 95 -38.66 1.79 -0.25
CA LEU A 95 -39.77 1.64 0.69
C LEU A 95 -39.64 0.37 1.55
N PHE A 96 -39.25 -0.75 0.95
CA PHE A 96 -39.03 -2.00 1.67
C PHE A 96 -37.91 -1.85 2.70
N LEU A 97 -36.74 -1.33 2.29
CA LEU A 97 -35.60 -1.17 3.17
C LEU A 97 -35.88 -0.21 4.33
N ASP A 98 -36.60 0.88 4.09
CA ASP A 98 -37.00 1.85 5.13
C ASP A 98 -38.02 1.26 6.13
N SER A 99 -38.81 0.27 5.69
CA SER A 99 -39.79 -0.41 6.55
C SER A 99 -39.15 -1.39 7.55
N LEU A 100 -37.92 -1.84 7.29
CA LEU A 100 -37.24 -2.83 8.12
C LEU A 100 -36.82 -2.22 9.46
N GLN A 101 -36.93 -3.01 10.52
CA GLN A 101 -36.55 -2.61 11.88
C GLN A 101 -35.79 -3.74 12.58
N GLY A 102 -34.99 -3.38 13.59
CA GLY A 102 -34.34 -4.34 14.48
C GLY A 102 -33.47 -5.37 13.75
N ASP A 103 -33.71 -6.65 14.05
CA ASP A 103 -32.93 -7.78 13.52
C ASP A 103 -33.15 -7.99 12.01
N ASP A 104 -34.34 -7.70 11.48
CA ASP A 104 -34.64 -7.87 10.06
C ASP A 104 -33.85 -6.87 9.22
N ALA A 105 -33.78 -5.61 9.67
CA ALA A 105 -32.95 -4.59 9.06
C ALA A 105 -31.48 -5.02 9.05
N LEU A 106 -30.98 -5.55 10.17
CA LEU A 106 -29.59 -5.97 10.30
C LEU A 106 -29.27 -7.18 9.41
N MET A 107 -30.16 -8.17 9.35
CA MET A 107 -30.02 -9.33 8.48
C MET A 107 -29.95 -8.91 7.01
N VAL A 108 -30.86 -8.05 6.56
CA VAL A 108 -30.85 -7.54 5.17
C VAL A 108 -29.58 -6.75 4.89
N GLN A 109 -29.12 -5.93 5.85
CA GLN A 109 -27.87 -5.19 5.73
C GLN A 109 -26.68 -6.12 5.52
N TYR A 110 -26.55 -7.21 6.29
CA TYR A 110 -25.50 -8.23 6.09
C TYR A 110 -25.63 -8.93 4.73
N ALA A 111 -26.85 -9.26 4.31
CA ALA A 111 -27.11 -9.89 3.01
C ALA A 111 -26.65 -9.02 1.83
N VAL A 112 -26.85 -7.70 1.93
CA VAL A 112 -26.48 -6.72 0.91
C VAL A 112 -25.00 -6.36 0.96
N ALA A 113 -24.46 -6.07 2.13
CA ALA A 113 -23.10 -5.56 2.32
C ALA A 113 -22.01 -6.65 2.27
N GLY A 114 -22.37 -7.90 2.57
CA GLY A 114 -21.45 -9.04 2.59
C GLY A 114 -21.03 -9.57 1.21
N VAL A 115 -21.58 -9.01 0.12
CA VAL A 115 -21.26 -9.42 -1.26
C VAL A 115 -20.70 -8.25 -2.08
N HIS A 116 -20.16 -8.55 -3.26
CA HIS A 116 -19.73 -7.51 -4.20
C HIS A 116 -20.92 -6.62 -4.61
N PRO A 117 -20.74 -5.29 -4.84
CA PRO A 117 -21.83 -4.39 -5.20
C PRO A 117 -22.66 -4.84 -6.41
N ALA A 118 -22.02 -5.43 -7.42
CA ALA A 118 -22.71 -5.98 -8.60
C ALA A 118 -23.67 -7.15 -8.28
N LEU A 119 -23.48 -7.81 -7.12
CA LEU A 119 -24.28 -8.94 -6.66
C LEU A 119 -25.29 -8.54 -5.57
N SER A 120 -25.21 -7.33 -5.04
CA SER A 120 -26.02 -6.87 -3.91
C SER A 120 -27.48 -6.59 -4.27
N ARG A 121 -27.76 -6.37 -5.56
CA ARG A 121 -29.10 -6.12 -6.14
C ARG A 121 -29.76 -4.80 -5.71
N VAL A 122 -29.00 -3.92 -5.07
CA VAL A 122 -29.42 -2.56 -4.73
C VAL A 122 -28.49 -1.54 -5.41
N PRO A 123 -28.93 -0.28 -5.58
CA PRO A 123 -28.07 0.80 -6.04
C PRO A 123 -26.76 0.92 -5.23
N PHE A 124 -25.67 1.32 -5.89
CA PHE A 124 -24.35 1.41 -5.25
C PHE A 124 -24.34 2.30 -4.01
N GLY A 125 -25.08 3.41 -4.02
CA GLY A 125 -25.19 4.31 -2.86
C GLY A 125 -25.75 3.60 -1.62
N ILE A 126 -26.82 2.82 -1.79
CA ILE A 126 -27.44 2.03 -0.71
C ILE A 126 -26.48 0.93 -0.25
N HIS A 127 -25.87 0.19 -1.18
CA HIS A 127 -24.89 -0.84 -0.85
C HIS A 127 -23.72 -0.29 -0.02
N LYS A 128 -23.16 0.85 -0.44
CA LYS A 128 -22.06 1.51 0.26
C LYS A 128 -22.50 1.96 1.65
N ALA A 129 -23.65 2.61 1.79
CA ALA A 129 -24.16 3.06 3.08
C ALA A 129 -24.36 1.89 4.06
N MET A 130 -24.95 0.78 3.60
CA MET A 130 -25.14 -0.43 4.40
C MET A 130 -23.81 -1.06 4.81
N ARG A 131 -22.84 -1.12 3.90
CA ARG A 131 -21.51 -1.64 4.18
C ARG A 131 -20.77 -0.79 5.19
N ASP A 132 -20.75 0.53 5.00
CA ASP A 132 -20.06 1.46 5.89
C ASP A 132 -20.67 1.42 7.30
N ALA A 133 -22.01 1.36 7.41
CA ALA A 133 -22.69 1.26 8.70
C ALA A 133 -22.38 -0.06 9.45
N LEU A 134 -22.22 -1.20 8.75
CA LEU A 134 -21.76 -2.44 9.40
C LEU A 134 -20.31 -2.34 9.86
N ILE A 135 -19.43 -1.77 9.03
CA ILE A 135 -18.03 -1.58 9.37
C ILE A 135 -17.91 -0.63 10.57
N GLU A 136 -18.63 0.48 10.56
CA GLU A 136 -18.65 1.46 11.65
C GLU A 136 -19.14 0.86 12.96
N ARG A 137 -20.19 0.02 12.91
CA ARG A 137 -20.69 -0.70 14.09
C ARG A 137 -19.67 -1.68 14.66
N HIS A 138 -18.86 -2.30 13.81
CA HIS A 138 -17.86 -3.28 14.24
C HIS A 138 -16.57 -2.61 14.75
N GLU A 139 -15.95 -1.80 13.89
CA GLU A 139 -14.73 -1.06 14.19
C GLU A 139 -14.63 0.18 13.27
N PRO A 140 -14.95 1.39 13.76
CA PRO A 140 -14.98 2.62 12.94
C PRO A 140 -13.65 2.92 12.22
N THR A 141 -12.53 2.56 12.83
CA THR A 141 -11.19 2.83 12.27
C THR A 141 -10.93 2.07 10.96
N LEU A 142 -11.67 1.00 10.66
CA LEU A 142 -11.57 0.28 9.39
C LEU A 142 -12.00 1.14 8.18
N LEU A 143 -12.76 2.23 8.39
CA LEU A 143 -13.14 3.16 7.33
C LEU A 143 -12.03 4.16 6.99
N THR A 144 -11.16 4.50 7.94
CA THR A 144 -10.08 5.49 7.76
C THR A 144 -8.74 4.86 7.41
N ARG A 145 -8.44 3.68 7.96
CA ARG A 145 -7.21 2.91 7.71
C ARG A 145 -6.84 2.72 6.22
N PRO A 146 -7.78 2.51 5.27
CA PRO A 146 -7.42 2.38 3.86
C PRO A 146 -6.69 3.61 3.31
N ALA A 147 -7.11 4.82 3.69
CA ALA A 147 -6.48 6.06 3.28
C ALA A 147 -5.09 6.21 3.88
N ASP A 148 -4.93 5.88 5.17
CA ASP A 148 -3.64 5.93 5.86
C ASP A 148 -2.61 4.97 5.24
N ILE A 149 -3.04 3.75 4.91
CA ILE A 149 -2.23 2.73 4.24
C ILE A 149 -1.82 3.20 2.84
N ALA A 150 -2.74 3.80 2.08
CA ALA A 150 -2.45 4.34 0.75
C ALA A 150 -1.46 5.52 0.81
N ALA A 151 -1.66 6.44 1.77
CA ALA A 151 -0.75 7.55 2.00
C ALA A 151 0.65 7.08 2.39
N ARG A 152 0.75 6.06 3.26
CA ARG A 152 2.04 5.47 3.65
C ARG A 152 2.73 4.80 2.46
N SER A 153 2.00 4.03 1.65
CA SER A 153 2.54 3.42 0.42
C SER A 153 3.11 4.48 -0.52
N THR A 154 2.34 5.54 -0.78
CA THR A 154 2.75 6.64 -1.65
C THR A 154 4.01 7.34 -1.11
N ALA A 155 4.07 7.56 0.21
CA ALA A 155 5.23 8.15 0.85
C ALA A 155 6.49 7.28 0.70
N LEU A 156 6.38 5.95 0.78
CA LEU A 156 7.50 5.03 0.56
C LEU A 156 8.01 5.11 -0.89
N ASP A 157 7.11 5.18 -1.87
CA ASP A 157 7.48 5.29 -3.28
C ASP A 157 8.21 6.61 -3.57
N VAL A 158 7.72 7.73 -3.01
CA VAL A 158 8.39 9.04 -3.12
C VAL A 158 9.79 9.01 -2.48
N VAL A 159 9.94 8.32 -1.34
CA VAL A 159 11.24 8.19 -0.67
C VAL A 159 12.20 7.34 -1.50
N GLU A 160 11.74 6.23 -2.09
CA GLU A 160 12.55 5.39 -2.97
C GLU A 160 13.04 6.18 -4.19
N ASP A 161 12.15 6.90 -4.87
CA ASP A 161 12.51 7.76 -5.99
C ASP A 161 13.53 8.83 -5.59
N GLY A 162 13.37 9.43 -4.42
CA GLY A 162 14.31 10.40 -3.86
C GLY A 162 15.70 9.81 -3.58
N ILE A 163 15.77 8.57 -3.10
CA ILE A 163 17.03 7.85 -2.88
C ILE A 163 17.71 7.56 -4.21
N ARG A 164 16.98 7.01 -5.18
CA ARG A 164 17.52 6.68 -6.51
C ARG A 164 18.02 7.92 -7.25
N ARG A 165 17.30 9.05 -7.13
CA ARG A 165 17.74 10.33 -7.70
C ARG A 165 19.01 10.85 -7.03
N THR A 166 19.03 10.90 -5.71
CA THR A 166 20.22 11.35 -4.95
C THR A 166 21.45 10.49 -5.28
N ALA A 167 21.26 9.18 -5.45
CA ALA A 167 22.31 8.27 -5.87
C ALA A 167 22.96 8.68 -7.20
N ALA A 168 22.13 8.91 -8.21
CA ALA A 168 22.55 9.30 -9.55
C ALA A 168 23.18 10.70 -9.59
N GLU A 169 22.77 11.61 -8.70
CA GLU A 169 23.39 12.94 -8.56
C GLU A 169 24.79 12.87 -7.92
N LEU A 170 25.03 11.89 -7.05
CA LEU A 170 26.30 11.77 -6.34
C LEU A 170 27.37 11.06 -7.16
N VAL A 171 26.99 10.01 -7.91
CA VAL A 171 27.91 9.12 -8.62
C VAL A 171 27.34 8.73 -9.98
N ASP A 172 28.19 8.79 -11.01
CA ASP A 172 27.92 8.15 -12.31
C ASP A 172 28.38 6.69 -12.25
N PHE A 173 27.44 5.78 -11.98
CA PHE A 173 27.74 4.36 -11.83
C PHE A 173 28.23 3.70 -13.13
N ASP A 174 27.83 4.22 -14.30
CA ASP A 174 28.26 3.68 -15.59
C ASP A 174 29.71 4.07 -15.87
N GLN A 175 30.08 5.33 -15.57
CA GLN A 175 31.47 5.76 -15.62
C GLN A 175 32.35 4.94 -14.67
N VAL A 176 31.88 4.65 -13.46
CA VAL A 176 32.62 3.81 -12.52
C VAL A 176 32.75 2.36 -13.00
N ALA A 177 31.71 1.81 -13.64
CA ALA A 177 31.80 0.47 -14.24
C ALA A 177 32.87 0.42 -15.33
N ALA A 178 32.94 1.44 -16.20
CA ALA A 178 33.99 1.54 -17.22
C ALA A 178 35.40 1.69 -16.62
N LEU A 179 35.56 2.49 -15.56
CA LEU A 179 36.83 2.63 -14.85
C LEU A 179 37.28 1.31 -14.22
N ARG A 180 36.34 0.51 -13.71
CA ARG A 180 36.64 -0.82 -13.14
C ARG A 180 37.08 -1.81 -14.21
N ALA A 181 36.41 -1.85 -15.36
CA ALA A 181 36.79 -2.72 -16.47
C ALA A 181 38.21 -2.39 -16.97
N LEU A 182 38.52 -1.09 -17.12
CA LEU A 182 39.87 -0.63 -17.46
C LEU A 182 40.93 -1.01 -16.40
N ALA A 183 40.56 -1.02 -15.12
CA ALA A 183 41.47 -1.38 -14.03
C ALA A 183 41.65 -2.90 -13.86
N SER A 184 40.64 -3.72 -14.21
CA SER A 184 40.71 -5.19 -14.14
C SER A 184 41.34 -5.81 -15.39
N GLY A 185 41.42 -5.06 -16.50
CA GLY A 185 41.90 -5.58 -17.78
C GLY A 185 40.88 -6.48 -18.49
N ASP A 186 39.61 -6.42 -18.09
CA ASP A 186 38.52 -7.11 -18.78
C ASP A 186 38.07 -6.27 -19.99
N ASP A 187 38.10 -6.88 -21.18
CA ASP A 187 37.58 -6.26 -22.41
C ASP A 187 36.07 -5.99 -22.25
N VAL A 188 35.68 -4.73 -22.41
CA VAL A 188 34.28 -4.31 -22.52
C VAL A 188 33.78 -4.70 -23.92
N PRO A 189 32.73 -5.53 -24.06
CA PRO A 189 32.12 -5.84 -25.36
C PRO A 189 31.41 -4.65 -26.00
#